data_AF-A0A0Q9HAE4-F1
#
_entry.id   AF-A0A0Q9HAE4-F1
#
_cell.length_a   1.000
_cell.length_b   1.000
_cell.length_c   1.000
_cell.angle_alpha   90.00
_cell.angle_beta   90.00
_cell.angle_gamma   90.00
#
_symmetry.space_group_name_H-M   'P 1'
#
loop_
_entity.id
_entity.type
_entity.pdbx_description
1 polymer ?
#
loop_
_entity_poly.entity_id
_entity_poly.type
_entity_poly.pdbx_seq_one_letter_code
_entity_poly.pdbx_strand_id
1 'polypeptide(L)'
;MIYEERDYRIKAGKLAEFVKIYGEHGLPLQKEHLGSFIAYFTTEIGELNHVVALWAYDSLDQRAAKRKAMLADPRWQDYLKRVDGLIDIQDTRILTPVSYSPLQ
;
A
#
# COMPACT_ATOMS: atom_id res chain seq x y z
N MET A 1 -8.37 15.07 6.57
CA MET A 1 -7.79 14.23 5.49
C MET A 1 -8.58 12.93 5.38
N ILE A 2 -8.25 12.06 4.42
CA ILE A 2 -8.71 10.66 4.36
C ILE A 2 -7.53 9.72 4.47
N TYR A 3 -7.77 8.51 5.00
CA TYR A 3 -6.76 7.46 5.10
C TYR A 3 -7.17 6.26 4.25
N GLU A 4 -6.28 5.80 3.40
CA GLU A 4 -6.45 4.55 2.66
C GLU A 4 -5.69 3.45 3.38
N GLU A 5 -6.41 2.42 3.81
CA GLU A 5 -5.81 1.16 4.22
C GLU A 5 -5.84 0.19 3.06
N ARG A 6 -4.71 -0.51 2.88
CA ARG A 6 -4.56 -1.56 1.89
C ARG A 6 -4.11 -2.81 2.62
N ASP A 7 -4.91 -3.86 2.51
CA ASP A 7 -4.71 -5.12 3.21
C ASP A 7 -4.62 -6.23 2.17
N TYR A 8 -3.43 -6.82 2.01
CA TYR A 8 -3.19 -7.83 1.00
C TYR A 8 -2.79 -9.15 1.63
N ARG A 9 -3.43 -10.23 1.18
CA ARG A 9 -2.95 -11.58 1.45
C ARG A 9 -1.91 -11.98 0.43
N ILE A 10 -0.71 -12.24 0.89
CA ILE A 10 0.42 -12.75 0.13
C ILE A 10 0.35 -14.28 0.14
N LYS A 11 0.79 -14.92 -0.94
CA LYS A 11 0.88 -16.38 -1.01
C LYS A 11 1.72 -16.94 0.13
N ALA A 12 1.29 -18.08 0.66
CA ALA A 12 2.00 -18.78 1.71
C ALA A 12 3.47 -19.04 1.29
N GLY A 13 4.41 -18.74 2.19
CA GLY A 13 5.85 -18.85 1.93
C GLY A 13 6.46 -17.73 1.09
N LYS A 14 5.67 -16.74 0.63
CA LYS A 14 6.13 -15.60 -0.18
C LYS A 14 6.17 -14.26 0.55
N LEU A 15 5.72 -14.21 1.81
CA LEU A 15 5.64 -12.96 2.57
C LEU A 15 6.97 -12.21 2.66
N ALA A 16 8.05 -12.90 3.07
CA ALA A 16 9.37 -12.26 3.24
C ALA A 16 9.94 -11.74 1.91
N GLU A 17 9.75 -12.51 0.82
CA GLU A 17 10.12 -12.11 -0.54
C GLU A 17 9.36 -10.85 -0.96
N PHE A 18 8.04 -10.85 -0.78
CA PHE A 18 7.19 -9.70 -1.12
C PHE A 18 7.57 -8.44 -0.34
N VAL A 19 7.78 -8.55 0.99
CA VAL A 19 8.16 -7.42 1.85
C VAL A 19 9.52 -6.86 1.43
N LYS A 20 10.49 -7.71 1.11
CA LYS A 20 11.80 -7.28 0.61
C LYS A 20 11.68 -6.51 -0.71
N ILE A 21 11.01 -7.10 -1.71
CA ILE A 21 10.82 -6.46 -3.02
C ILE A 21 10.08 -5.13 -2.89
N TYR A 22 9.03 -5.07 -2.05
CA TYR A 22 8.31 -3.83 -1.78
C TYR A 22 9.20 -2.77 -1.13
N GLY A 23 9.97 -3.12 -0.10
CA GLY A 23 10.86 -2.16 0.57
C GLY A 23 11.94 -1.60 -0.36
N GLU A 24 12.52 -2.44 -1.22
CA GLU A 24 13.61 -2.07 -2.12
C GLU A 24 13.13 -1.32 -3.38
N HIS A 25 11.95 -1.67 -3.91
CA HIS A 25 11.51 -1.21 -5.23
C HIS A 25 10.14 -0.54 -5.24
N GLY A 26 9.22 -0.94 -4.37
CA GLY A 26 7.85 -0.43 -4.35
C GLY A 26 7.69 0.88 -3.57
N LEU A 27 8.07 0.85 -2.28
CA LEU A 27 7.87 1.96 -1.35
C LEU A 27 8.53 3.27 -1.80
N PRO A 28 9.78 3.29 -2.32
CA PRO A 28 10.39 4.53 -2.80
C PRO A 28 9.56 5.22 -3.90
N LEU A 29 9.12 4.45 -4.90
CA LEU A 29 8.28 4.96 -5.99
C LEU A 29 6.91 5.43 -5.47
N GLN A 30 6.29 4.67 -4.57
CA GLN A 30 5.02 5.10 -3.97
C GLN A 30 5.18 6.38 -3.16
N LYS A 31 6.28 6.57 -2.43
CA LYS A 31 6.54 7.83 -1.70
C LYS A 31 6.72 9.01 -2.66
N GLU A 32 7.41 8.82 -3.78
CA GLU A 32 7.55 9.86 -4.83
C GLU A 32 6.18 10.32 -5.37
N HIS A 33 5.28 9.38 -5.65
CA HIS A 33 3.98 9.69 -6.29
C HIS A 33 2.85 10.02 -5.32
N LEU A 34 2.73 9.26 -4.23
CA LEU A 34 1.60 9.34 -3.29
C LEU A 34 1.90 10.32 -2.15
N GLY A 35 3.17 10.45 -1.75
CA GLY A 35 3.66 11.39 -0.73
C GLY A 35 3.47 10.89 0.70
N SER A 36 2.23 10.84 1.17
CA SER A 36 1.93 10.71 2.61
C SER A 36 1.83 9.27 3.07
N PHE A 37 2.98 8.59 3.14
CA PHE A 37 3.11 7.26 3.74
C PHE A 37 2.97 7.32 5.26
N ILE A 38 2.07 6.52 5.84
CA ILE A 38 1.85 6.48 7.30
C ILE A 38 2.52 5.26 7.91
N ALA A 39 2.20 4.06 7.42
CA ALA A 39 2.71 2.83 8.02
C ALA A 39 2.65 1.62 7.06
N TYR A 40 3.40 0.58 7.41
CA TYR A 40 3.40 -0.72 6.74
C TYR A 40 3.69 -1.82 7.76
N PHE A 41 2.86 -2.86 7.78
CA PHE A 41 2.89 -3.93 8.78
C PHE A 41 2.79 -5.30 8.13
N THR A 42 3.19 -6.33 8.87
CA THR A 42 2.85 -7.73 8.63
C THR A 42 2.02 -8.26 9.79
N THR A 43 1.05 -9.14 9.52
CA THR A 43 0.22 -9.73 10.57
C THR A 43 0.95 -10.85 11.31
N GLU A 44 1.09 -10.71 12.64
CA GLU A 44 1.67 -11.73 13.53
C GLU A 44 0.63 -12.71 14.09
N ILE A 45 -0.56 -12.20 14.48
CA ILE A 45 -1.66 -13.00 15.04
C ILE A 45 -2.95 -12.64 14.28
N GLY A 46 -3.69 -13.64 13.77
CA GLY A 46 -4.90 -13.46 12.96
C GLY A 46 -4.81 -14.17 11.61
N GLU A 47 -5.35 -13.57 10.54
CA GLU A 47 -5.12 -14.07 9.17
C GLU A 47 -3.66 -13.81 8.77
N LEU A 48 -2.91 -14.89 8.62
CA LEU A 48 -1.47 -14.84 8.36
C LEU A 48 -1.16 -14.58 6.89
N ASN A 49 0.09 -14.21 6.60
CA ASN A 49 0.57 -13.82 5.28
C ASN A 49 -0.02 -12.49 4.79
N HIS A 50 -0.49 -11.63 5.69
CA HIS A 50 -0.98 -10.32 5.34
C HIS A 50 0.10 -9.23 5.43
N VAL A 51 0.01 -8.26 4.54
CA VAL A 51 0.64 -6.95 4.67
C VAL A 51 -0.43 -5.88 4.76
N VAL A 52 -0.27 -4.92 5.68
CA VAL A 52 -1.21 -3.82 5.88
C VAL A 52 -0.49 -2.50 5.73
N ALA A 53 -0.94 -1.66 4.81
CA ALA A 53 -0.36 -0.35 4.52
C ALA A 53 -1.37 0.76 4.79
N LEU A 54 -0.90 1.89 5.33
CA LEU A 54 -1.69 3.10 5.53
C LEU A 54 -1.08 4.27 4.75
N TRP A 55 -1.93 4.96 3.99
CA TRP A 55 -1.60 6.17 3.24
C TRP A 55 -2.61 7.27 3.57
N ALA A 56 -2.16 8.51 3.59
CA ALA A 56 -3.01 9.68 3.79
C ALA A 56 -3.18 10.48 2.49
N TYR A 57 -4.36 11.08 2.31
CA TYR A 57 -4.66 11.98 1.20
C TYR A 57 -5.54 13.13 1.64
N ASP A 58 -5.46 14.26 0.95
CA ASP A 58 -6.30 15.43 1.24
C ASP A 58 -7.75 15.21 0.79
N SER A 59 -7.93 14.49 -0.34
CA SER A 59 -9.23 14.16 -0.91
C SER A 59 -9.17 12.90 -1.78
N LEU A 60 -10.34 12.35 -2.13
CA LEU A 60 -10.45 11.23 -3.07
C LEU A 60 -9.96 11.61 -4.48
N ASP A 61 -10.18 12.86 -4.90
CA ASP A 61 -9.72 13.35 -6.20
C ASP A 61 -8.19 13.45 -6.25
N GLN A 62 -7.56 13.97 -5.20
CA GLN A 62 -6.11 14.01 -5.09
C GLN A 62 -5.53 12.60 -5.11
N ARG A 63 -6.13 11.67 -4.34
CA ARG A 63 -5.76 10.25 -4.37
C ARG A 63 -5.85 9.68 -5.77
N ALA A 64 -6.95 9.90 -6.49
CA ALA A 64 -7.15 9.39 -7.84
C ALA A 64 -6.09 9.93 -8.81
N ALA A 65 -5.79 11.23 -8.75
CA ALA A 65 -4.76 11.85 -9.58
C ALA A 65 -3.36 11.29 -9.30
N LYS A 66 -2.97 11.18 -8.03
CA LYS A 66 -1.67 10.62 -7.60
C LYS A 66 -1.52 9.15 -8.02
N ARG A 67 -2.55 8.33 -7.79
CA ARG A 67 -2.54 6.92 -8.20
C ARG A 67 -2.47 6.78 -9.73
N LYS A 68 -3.17 7.63 -10.49
CA LYS A 68 -3.11 7.65 -11.95
C LYS A 68 -1.69 7.97 -12.44
N ALA A 69 -1.05 8.98 -11.87
CA ALA A 69 0.33 9.34 -12.19
C ALA A 69 1.31 8.19 -11.90
N MET A 70 1.18 7.57 -10.71
CA MET A 70 1.99 6.40 -10.33
C MET A 70 1.83 5.23 -11.30
N LEU A 71 0.58 4.89 -11.66
CA LEU A 71 0.31 3.79 -12.59
C LEU A 71 0.85 4.04 -14.00
N ALA A 72 0.99 5.30 -14.41
CA ALA A 72 1.56 5.68 -15.69
C ALA A 72 3.11 5.65 -15.71
N ASP A 73 3.77 5.58 -14.55
CA ASP A 73 5.23 5.51 -14.46
C ASP A 73 5.74 4.11 -14.88
N PRO A 74 6.60 3.99 -15.91
CA PRO A 74 7.16 2.71 -16.33
C PRO A 74 7.92 1.98 -15.21
N ARG A 75 8.55 2.70 -14.27
CA ARG A 75 9.24 2.12 -13.11
C ARG A 75 8.26 1.37 -12.21
N TRP A 76 7.02 1.84 -12.13
CA TRP A 76 5.96 1.16 -11.39
C TRP A 76 5.55 -0.15 -12.08
N GLN A 77 5.48 -0.17 -13.40
CA GLN A 77 5.21 -1.40 -14.16
C GLN A 77 6.30 -2.45 -13.97
N ASP A 78 7.56 -2.04 -13.91
CA ASP A 78 8.67 -2.94 -13.61
C ASP A 78 8.62 -3.48 -12.17
N TYR A 79 8.17 -2.68 -11.20
CA TYR A 79 7.87 -3.18 -9.86
C TYR A 79 6.72 -4.21 -9.88
N LEU A 80 5.63 -3.95 -10.59
CA LEU A 80 4.49 -4.87 -10.67
C LEU A 80 4.90 -6.25 -11.21
N LYS A 81 5.80 -6.31 -12.21
CA LYS A 81 6.36 -7.57 -12.72
C LYS A 81 7.14 -8.36 -11.67
N ARG A 82 7.81 -7.68 -10.73
CA ARG A 82 8.60 -8.33 -9.66
C ARG A 82 7.73 -8.99 -8.60
N VAL A 83 6.54 -8.43 -8.37
CA VAL A 83 5.58 -8.96 -7.39
C VAL A 83 4.47 -9.78 -8.05
N ASP A 84 4.54 -9.99 -9.35
CA ASP A 84 3.57 -10.77 -10.10
C ASP A 84 3.46 -12.19 -9.55
N GLY A 85 2.23 -12.66 -9.41
CA GLY A 85 1.95 -13.97 -8.83
C GLY A 85 2.30 -14.14 -7.35
N LEU A 86 2.73 -13.12 -6.60
CA LEU A 86 2.98 -13.21 -5.16
C LEU A 86 1.75 -12.92 -4.29
N ILE A 87 0.77 -12.20 -4.81
CA ILE A 87 -0.43 -11.77 -4.08
C ILE A 87 -1.62 -12.69 -4.41
N ASP A 88 -2.41 -13.06 -3.41
CA ASP A 88 -3.66 -13.82 -3.56
C ASP A 88 -4.90 -12.94 -3.51
N ILE A 89 -4.99 -12.06 -2.50
CA ILE A 89 -6.16 -11.21 -2.26
C ILE A 89 -5.68 -9.77 -2.03
N GLN A 90 -6.44 -8.82 -2.55
CA GLN A 90 -6.21 -7.40 -2.34
C GLN A 90 -7.49 -6.70 -1.91
N ASP A 91 -7.50 -6.19 -0.69
CA ASP A 91 -8.57 -5.36 -0.16
C ASP A 91 -8.09 -3.94 0.12
N THR A 92 -9.02 -2.99 0.05
CA THR A 92 -8.74 -1.61 0.39
C THR A 92 -9.97 -0.92 0.96
N ARG A 93 -9.75 -0.03 1.93
CA ARG A 93 -10.81 0.77 2.54
C ARG A 93 -10.36 2.22 2.72
N ILE A 94 -11.31 3.13 2.57
CA ILE A 94 -11.12 4.56 2.85
C ILE A 94 -11.72 4.85 4.22
N LEU A 95 -10.90 5.40 5.09
CA LEU A 95 -11.21 5.70 6.48
C LEU A 95 -11.23 7.22 6.66
N THR A 96 -12.22 7.71 7.40
CA THR A 96 -12.29 9.10 7.84
C THR A 96 -11.97 9.15 9.32
N PRO A 97 -11.05 10.01 9.77
CA PRO A 97 -10.75 10.13 11.18
C PRO A 97 -11.95 10.71 11.94
N VAL A 98 -12.21 10.16 13.12
CA VAL A 98 -13.13 10.78 14.09
C VAL A 98 -12.43 11.91 14.85
N SER A 99 -13.19 12.77 15.53
CA SER A 99 -12.68 14.00 16.14
C SER A 99 -11.57 13.83 17.18
N TYR A 100 -11.50 12.68 17.84
CA TYR A 100 -10.47 12.36 18.84
C TYR A 100 -9.37 11.44 18.30
N SER A 101 -9.33 11.17 16.99
CA SER A 101 -8.21 10.46 16.38
C SER A 101 -6.96 11.34 16.42
N PRO A 102 -5.79 10.86 16.86
CA PRO A 102 -4.55 11.62 16.75
C PRO A 102 -4.10 11.83 15.30
N LEU A 103 -4.58 10.97 14.38
CA LEU A 103 -4.45 11.14 12.93
C LEU A 103 -5.67 11.94 12.42
N GLN A 104 -5.45 13.12 11.81
CA GLN A 104 -6.49 14.03 11.28
C GLN A 104 -6.29 14.34 9.79
#